data_AF-A0A960U7S3-F1
#
_entry.id   AF-A0A960U7S3-F1
#
_cell.length_a   1.000
_cell.length_b   1.000
_cell.length_c   1.000
_cell.angle_alpha   90.00
_cell.angle_beta   90.00
_cell.angle_gamma   90.00
#
_symmetry.space_group_name_H-M   'P 1'
#
loop_
_entity.id
_entity.type
_entity.pdbx_description
1 polymer ?
#
loop_
_entity_poly.entity_id
_entity_poly.type
_entity_poly.pdbx_seq_one_letter_code
_entity_poly.pdbx_strand_id
1 'polypeptide(L)'
;MIQNNYFSDNPDLMLHFEKLINWQEVIQEYEAEFEDAKKYKETGLASLEMAPSSLSEAIDYYHEVLSLIGELCGNKVSAHIADFEAEGLHYSDGKVKHPEKMAELIHSFHESGLVAASFKREYGGMGLTQVAKTLLLEMAYRCDTSFAVAMGSVNLASILQDFATEEQKQRIIPKLIQERYSVTMGLTEPNFGSDLAAVQTRAELKEGQWYISGTKRFQTMACGLNGDPAAILCLARTGSPTSGAKGLSFFLVDSK
;
A
#
# COMPACT_ATOMS: atom_id res chain seq x y z
N MET A 1 23.12 -10.61 -3.16
CA MET A 1 22.51 -10.66 -1.81
C MET A 1 22.49 -12.09 -1.32
N ILE A 2 22.39 -12.32 0.00
CA ILE A 2 22.22 -13.68 0.54
C ILE A 2 20.82 -14.15 0.11
N GLN A 3 20.74 -15.35 -0.48
CA GLN A 3 19.49 -16.01 -0.84
C GLN A 3 19.10 -16.98 0.27
N ASN A 4 18.10 -16.59 1.05
CA ASN A 4 17.51 -17.35 2.14
C ASN A 4 16.14 -16.74 2.48
N ASN A 5 15.40 -17.32 3.41
CA ASN A 5 14.13 -16.71 3.84
C ASN A 5 14.41 -15.48 4.72
N TYR A 6 13.97 -14.30 4.28
CA TYR A 6 14.25 -13.05 5.02
C TYR A 6 13.50 -12.92 6.35
N PHE A 7 12.54 -13.80 6.63
CA PHE A 7 11.86 -13.92 7.91
C PHE A 7 12.44 -15.06 8.75
N SER A 8 12.19 -16.31 8.36
CA SER A 8 12.42 -17.48 9.23
C SER A 8 13.91 -17.78 9.45
N ASP A 9 14.77 -17.36 8.52
CA ASP A 9 16.22 -17.50 8.66
C ASP A 9 16.87 -16.23 9.27
N ASN A 10 16.07 -15.25 9.67
CA ASN A 10 16.53 -14.03 10.33
C ASN A 10 16.31 -14.13 11.86
N PRO A 11 17.36 -14.42 12.64
CA PRO A 11 17.22 -14.65 14.08
C PRO A 11 16.72 -13.43 14.84
N ASP A 12 16.93 -12.22 14.32
CA ASP A 12 16.45 -10.98 14.93
C ASP A 12 14.93 -10.83 14.75
N LEU A 13 14.43 -11.00 13.52
CA LEU A 13 12.99 -10.97 13.27
C LEU A 13 12.25 -12.10 14.00
N MET A 14 12.85 -13.29 14.08
CA MET A 14 12.28 -14.40 14.86
C MET A 14 12.28 -14.11 16.37
N LEU A 15 13.34 -13.49 16.91
CA LEU A 15 13.35 -13.02 18.30
C LEU A 15 12.21 -12.02 18.56
N HIS A 16 12.03 -11.05 17.65
CA HIS A 16 10.95 -10.08 17.73
C HIS A 16 9.58 -10.77 17.70
N PHE A 17 9.35 -11.64 16.72
CA PHE A 17 8.09 -12.34 16.52
C PHE A 17 7.76 -13.29 17.67
N GLU A 18 8.70 -14.13 18.10
CA GLU A 18 8.41 -15.19 19.08
C GLU A 18 8.44 -14.71 20.52
N LYS A 19 9.22 -13.66 20.85
CA LYS A 19 9.53 -13.33 22.25
C LYS A 19 9.27 -11.90 22.66
N LEU A 20 9.43 -10.92 21.76
CA LEU A 20 9.32 -9.50 22.13
C LEU A 20 7.94 -8.91 21.88
N ILE A 21 7.24 -9.38 20.84
CA ILE A 21 5.89 -8.92 20.53
C ILE A 21 4.88 -9.65 21.41
N ASN A 22 4.09 -8.89 22.17
CA ASN A 22 2.96 -9.43 22.93
C ASN A 22 1.77 -9.68 21.99
N TRP A 23 1.80 -10.80 21.26
CA TRP A 23 0.75 -11.16 20.30
C TRP A 23 -0.62 -11.27 20.93
N GLN A 24 -0.72 -11.70 22.18
CA GLN A 24 -2.01 -11.78 22.89
C GLN A 24 -2.70 -10.42 22.94
N GLU A 25 -1.98 -9.39 23.38
CA GLU A 25 -2.52 -8.03 23.49
C GLU A 25 -2.82 -7.44 22.10
N VAL A 26 -1.89 -7.58 21.16
CA VAL A 26 -2.04 -7.04 19.79
C VAL A 26 -3.25 -7.66 19.08
N ILE A 27 -3.40 -8.99 19.14
CA ILE A 27 -4.46 -9.72 18.44
C ILE A 27 -5.82 -9.51 19.10
N GLN A 28 -5.88 -9.48 20.43
CA GLN A 28 -7.14 -9.25 21.14
C GLN A 28 -7.77 -7.90 20.78
N GLU A 29 -6.95 -6.84 20.72
CA GLU A 29 -7.41 -5.51 20.31
C GLU A 29 -7.71 -5.43 18.81
N TYR A 30 -6.86 -6.01 17.97
CA TYR A 30 -6.98 -5.87 16.51
C TYR A 30 -8.11 -6.72 15.90
N GLU A 31 -8.23 -7.99 16.29
CA GLU A 31 -9.24 -8.90 15.75
C GLU A 31 -10.62 -8.71 16.40
N ALA A 32 -10.75 -7.82 17.40
CA ALA A 32 -12.00 -7.44 18.05
C ALA A 32 -12.88 -8.66 18.41
N GLU A 33 -12.35 -9.54 19.26
CA GLU A 33 -12.99 -10.85 19.57
C GLU A 33 -13.29 -11.73 18.34
N PHE A 34 -12.46 -11.65 17.30
CA PHE A 34 -12.60 -12.38 16.03
C PHE A 34 -13.94 -12.12 15.33
N GLU A 35 -14.37 -10.85 15.32
CA GLU A 35 -15.62 -10.39 14.69
C GLU A 35 -15.73 -10.78 13.21
N ASP A 36 -14.64 -10.67 12.45
CA ASP A 36 -14.62 -11.05 11.03
C ASP A 36 -14.93 -12.55 10.86
N ALA A 37 -14.36 -13.42 11.69
CA ALA A 37 -14.61 -14.86 11.64
C ALA A 37 -16.05 -15.21 12.08
N LYS A 38 -16.60 -14.49 13.08
CA LYS A 38 -18.02 -14.62 13.47
C LYS A 38 -18.93 -14.22 12.30
N LYS A 39 -18.66 -13.08 11.67
CA LYS A 39 -19.41 -12.57 10.50
C LYS A 39 -19.32 -13.50 9.31
N TYR A 40 -18.15 -14.11 9.05
CA TYR A 40 -18.02 -15.13 8.00
C TYR A 40 -18.94 -16.32 8.23
N LYS A 41 -18.99 -16.86 9.47
CA LYS A 41 -19.88 -17.98 9.83
C LYS A 41 -21.36 -17.65 9.62
N GLU A 42 -21.76 -16.39 9.82
CA GLU A 42 -23.14 -15.94 9.65
C GLU A 42 -23.51 -15.66 8.19
N THR A 43 -22.58 -15.10 7.40
CA THR A 43 -22.89 -14.52 6.07
C THR A 43 -22.32 -15.31 4.90
N GLY A 44 -21.28 -16.12 5.11
CA GLY A 44 -20.52 -16.77 4.04
C GLY A 44 -19.75 -15.80 3.14
N LEU A 45 -19.48 -14.57 3.60
CA LEU A 45 -18.79 -13.56 2.81
C LEU A 45 -17.35 -13.97 2.51
N ALA A 46 -17.05 -14.31 1.25
CA ALA A 46 -15.75 -14.85 0.82
C ALA A 46 -14.54 -13.99 1.21
N SER A 47 -14.69 -12.67 1.29
CA SER A 47 -13.59 -11.78 1.70
C SER A 47 -13.12 -11.99 3.15
N LEU A 48 -13.93 -12.66 3.98
CA LEU A 48 -13.63 -12.95 5.39
C LEU A 48 -13.29 -14.43 5.64
N GLU A 49 -13.20 -15.25 4.59
CA GLU A 49 -12.97 -16.70 4.71
C GLU A 49 -11.69 -17.04 5.49
N MET A 50 -10.65 -16.23 5.32
CA MET A 50 -9.34 -16.39 5.97
C MET A 50 -9.23 -15.65 7.31
N ALA A 51 -10.33 -15.14 7.87
CA ALA A 51 -10.30 -14.47 9.17
C ALA A 51 -9.99 -15.48 10.28
N PRO A 52 -8.96 -15.23 11.12
CA PRO A 52 -8.63 -16.13 12.22
C PRO A 52 -9.76 -16.14 13.24
N SER A 53 -9.99 -17.29 13.89
CA SER A 53 -11.05 -17.47 14.88
C SER A 53 -10.52 -17.69 16.30
N SER A 54 -9.20 -17.70 16.47
CA SER A 54 -8.51 -17.85 17.75
C SER A 54 -7.14 -17.16 17.74
N LEU A 55 -6.57 -16.97 18.94
CA LEU A 55 -5.25 -16.37 19.09
C LEU A 55 -4.17 -17.19 18.37
N SER A 56 -4.20 -18.51 18.51
CA SER A 56 -3.24 -19.41 17.84
C SER A 56 -3.37 -19.33 16.33
N GLU A 57 -4.60 -19.35 15.79
CA GLU A 57 -4.83 -19.23 14.35
C GLU A 57 -4.32 -17.89 13.80
N ALA A 58 -4.50 -16.79 14.54
CA ALA A 58 -3.99 -15.49 14.13
C ALA A 58 -2.45 -15.42 14.14
N ILE A 59 -1.79 -16.00 15.15
CA ILE A 59 -0.32 -16.07 15.22
C ILE A 59 0.22 -16.91 14.07
N ASP A 60 -0.36 -18.10 13.85
CA ASP A 60 0.04 -18.99 12.77
C ASP A 60 -0.16 -18.33 11.40
N TYR A 61 -1.30 -17.67 11.19
CA TYR A 61 -1.59 -16.88 9.98
C TYR A 61 -0.52 -15.80 9.74
N TYR A 62 -0.17 -15.00 10.75
CA TYR A 62 0.87 -13.99 10.59
C TYR A 62 2.23 -14.59 10.31
N HIS A 63 2.58 -15.68 10.99
CA HIS A 63 3.84 -16.38 10.75
C HIS A 63 3.92 -16.87 9.29
N GLU A 64 2.88 -17.55 8.80
CA GLU A 64 2.83 -18.07 7.43
C GLU A 64 2.94 -16.96 6.37
N VAL A 65 2.22 -15.85 6.55
CA VAL A 65 2.30 -14.70 5.64
C VAL A 65 3.70 -14.08 5.64
N LEU A 66 4.32 -13.92 6.83
CA LEU A 66 5.67 -13.38 6.94
C LEU A 66 6.72 -14.34 6.36
N SER A 67 6.59 -15.65 6.57
CA SER A 67 7.44 -16.65 5.95
C SER A 67 7.34 -16.64 4.43
N LEU A 68 6.13 -16.52 3.87
CA LEU A 68 5.92 -16.43 2.43
C LEU A 68 6.57 -15.18 1.85
N ILE A 69 6.39 -14.01 2.47
CA ILE A 69 7.06 -12.78 2.04
C ILE A 69 8.58 -12.93 2.13
N GLY A 70 9.07 -13.47 3.25
CA GLY A 70 10.51 -13.67 3.48
C GLY A 70 11.14 -14.54 2.39
N GLU A 71 10.44 -15.60 1.96
CA GLU A 71 10.83 -16.46 0.85
C GLU A 71 10.85 -15.71 -0.48
N LEU A 72 9.78 -14.99 -0.80
CA LEU A 72 9.68 -14.25 -2.06
C LEU A 72 10.72 -13.14 -2.15
N CYS A 73 10.88 -12.33 -1.10
CA CYS A 73 11.89 -11.28 -1.04
C CYS A 73 13.31 -11.87 -1.10
N GLY A 74 13.58 -12.89 -0.31
CA GLY A 74 14.92 -13.41 -0.10
C GLY A 74 15.43 -14.33 -1.20
N ASN A 75 14.55 -15.04 -1.91
CA ASN A 75 14.94 -15.97 -2.96
C ASN A 75 14.53 -15.52 -4.36
N LYS A 76 13.36 -14.90 -4.55
CA LYS A 76 12.90 -14.47 -5.88
C LYS A 76 13.35 -13.05 -6.22
N VAL A 77 13.00 -12.06 -5.40
CA VAL A 77 13.31 -10.65 -5.71
C VAL A 77 14.81 -10.39 -5.63
N SER A 78 15.48 -10.92 -4.60
CA SER A 78 16.92 -10.71 -4.38
C SER A 78 17.80 -11.16 -5.53
N ALA A 79 17.33 -12.12 -6.33
CA ALA A 79 18.04 -12.66 -7.49
C ALA A 79 18.12 -11.67 -8.66
N HIS A 80 17.25 -10.65 -8.69
CA HIS A 80 17.05 -9.76 -9.83
C HIS A 80 17.39 -8.29 -9.54
N ILE A 81 17.90 -7.97 -8.37
CA ILE A 81 18.20 -6.56 -7.98
C ILE A 81 19.20 -5.91 -8.95
N ALA A 82 20.22 -6.67 -9.38
CA ALA A 82 21.19 -6.17 -10.36
C ALA A 82 20.54 -5.88 -11.72
N ASP A 83 19.51 -6.65 -12.10
CA ASP A 83 18.76 -6.46 -13.34
C ASP A 83 17.92 -5.16 -13.25
N PHE A 84 17.31 -4.89 -12.09
CA PHE A 84 16.51 -3.69 -11.88
C PHE A 84 17.34 -2.42 -12.07
N GLU A 85 18.52 -2.37 -11.48
CA GLU A 85 19.44 -1.23 -11.57
C GLU A 85 20.00 -1.08 -12.99
N ALA A 86 20.38 -2.18 -13.64
CA ALA A 86 20.95 -2.16 -14.98
C ALA A 86 19.95 -1.68 -16.04
N GLU A 87 18.67 -2.05 -15.91
CA GLU A 87 17.62 -1.61 -16.84
C GLU A 87 17.12 -0.19 -16.50
N GLY A 88 16.87 0.10 -15.22
CA GLY A 88 16.39 1.40 -14.77
C GLY A 88 15.01 1.80 -15.31
N LEU A 89 14.61 3.04 -15.03
CA LEU A 89 13.33 3.60 -15.50
C LEU A 89 13.49 4.29 -16.85
N HIS A 90 12.54 4.05 -17.75
CA HIS A 90 12.46 4.70 -19.05
C HIS A 90 11.19 5.53 -19.17
N TYR A 91 11.31 6.81 -19.51
CA TYR A 91 10.17 7.69 -19.73
C TYR A 91 10.01 8.00 -21.22
N SER A 92 8.80 7.77 -21.74
CA SER A 92 8.43 8.13 -23.12
C SER A 92 6.92 8.38 -23.22
N ASP A 93 6.52 9.40 -23.97
CA ASP A 93 5.11 9.72 -24.28
C ASP A 93 4.16 9.74 -23.06
N GLY A 94 4.60 10.35 -21.96
CA GLY A 94 3.79 10.47 -20.75
C GLY A 94 3.78 9.21 -19.87
N LYS A 95 4.46 8.13 -20.28
CA LYS A 95 4.48 6.84 -19.57
C LYS A 95 5.86 6.53 -19.02
N VAL A 96 5.89 5.83 -17.89
CA VAL A 96 7.12 5.28 -17.31
C VAL A 96 7.11 3.76 -17.46
N LYS A 97 8.18 3.23 -18.05
CA LYS A 97 8.48 1.81 -18.08
C LYS A 97 9.52 1.50 -17.00
N HIS A 98 9.14 0.64 -16.08
CA HIS A 98 9.97 0.02 -15.06
C HIS A 98 10.65 -1.23 -15.62
N PRO A 99 11.71 -1.73 -14.97
CA PRO A 99 12.35 -2.99 -15.35
C PRO A 99 11.33 -4.11 -15.50
N GLU A 100 11.38 -4.87 -16.60
CA GLU A 100 10.32 -5.86 -16.91
C GLU A 100 10.20 -6.91 -15.80
N LYS A 101 11.35 -7.37 -15.28
CA LYS A 101 11.37 -8.34 -14.20
C LYS A 101 10.80 -7.80 -12.89
N MET A 102 10.97 -6.51 -12.62
CA MET A 102 10.36 -5.85 -11.46
C MET A 102 8.84 -5.84 -11.59
N ALA A 103 8.32 -5.46 -12.76
CA ALA A 103 6.87 -5.47 -13.00
C ALA A 103 6.27 -6.88 -12.90
N GLU A 104 6.90 -7.88 -13.52
CA GLU A 104 6.49 -9.30 -13.43
C GLU A 104 6.42 -9.78 -11.98
N LEU A 105 7.46 -9.48 -11.18
CA LEU A 105 7.48 -9.87 -9.77
C LEU A 105 6.38 -9.16 -8.97
N ILE A 106 6.18 -7.85 -9.15
CA ILE A 106 5.09 -7.13 -8.47
C ILE A 106 3.71 -7.70 -8.84
N HIS A 107 3.49 -8.07 -10.11
CA HIS A 107 2.26 -8.75 -10.54
C HIS A 107 2.08 -10.09 -9.84
N SER A 108 3.14 -10.89 -9.66
CA SER A 108 3.05 -12.14 -8.90
C SER A 108 2.72 -11.93 -7.40
N PHE A 109 3.19 -10.84 -6.80
CA PHE A 109 2.80 -10.45 -5.44
C PHE A 109 1.35 -9.98 -5.37
N HIS A 110 0.85 -9.37 -6.45
CA HIS A 110 -0.55 -8.97 -6.55
C HIS A 110 -1.48 -10.18 -6.65
N GLU A 111 -1.14 -11.15 -7.51
CA GLU A 111 -1.89 -12.41 -7.68
C GLU A 111 -1.95 -13.26 -6.41
N SER A 112 -0.94 -13.15 -5.54
CA SER A 112 -0.93 -13.81 -4.22
C SER A 112 -1.65 -13.02 -3.12
N GLY A 113 -2.20 -11.85 -3.41
CA GLY A 113 -2.89 -10.98 -2.45
C GLY A 113 -1.97 -10.19 -1.51
N LEU A 114 -0.65 -10.36 -1.64
CA LEU A 114 0.36 -9.80 -0.73
C LEU A 114 0.48 -8.27 -0.83
N VAL A 115 0.15 -7.70 -1.99
CA VAL A 115 0.18 -6.25 -2.24
C VAL A 115 -0.83 -5.49 -1.36
N ALA A 116 -1.96 -6.12 -1.00
CA ALA A 116 -3.04 -5.52 -0.23
C ALA A 116 -2.90 -5.68 1.29
N ALA A 117 -1.66 -5.91 1.78
CA ALA A 117 -1.36 -6.18 3.18
C ALA A 117 -1.86 -5.10 4.16
N SER A 118 -1.99 -3.84 3.74
CA SER A 118 -2.45 -2.74 4.62
C SER A 118 -3.97 -2.54 4.68
N PHE A 119 -4.73 -3.29 3.89
CA PHE A 119 -6.18 -3.17 3.85
C PHE A 119 -6.86 -4.20 4.74
N LYS A 120 -8.04 -3.83 5.25
CA LYS A 120 -8.93 -4.76 5.97
C LYS A 120 -9.46 -5.83 5.03
N ARG A 121 -9.82 -6.98 5.60
CA ARG A 121 -10.36 -8.14 4.87
C ARG A 121 -11.62 -7.82 4.08
N GLU A 122 -12.50 -6.99 4.64
CA GLU A 122 -13.72 -6.52 3.96
C GLU A 122 -13.47 -5.82 2.61
N TYR A 123 -12.27 -5.26 2.40
CA TYR A 123 -11.89 -4.60 1.14
C TYR A 123 -11.04 -5.50 0.22
N GLY A 124 -10.81 -6.76 0.59
CA GLY A 124 -9.93 -7.68 -0.13
C GLY A 124 -8.45 -7.62 0.30
N GLY A 125 -8.17 -7.04 1.47
CA GLY A 125 -6.84 -7.08 2.08
C GLY A 125 -6.61 -8.32 2.96
N MET A 126 -5.40 -8.45 3.48
CA MET A 126 -5.02 -9.58 4.34
C MET A 126 -5.46 -9.41 5.80
N GLY A 127 -5.81 -8.19 6.22
CA GLY A 127 -6.13 -7.92 7.63
C GLY A 127 -4.93 -8.15 8.55
N LEU A 128 -3.74 -7.70 8.16
CA LEU A 128 -2.56 -7.78 9.03
C LEU A 128 -2.56 -6.63 10.05
N THR A 129 -2.18 -6.95 11.29
CA THR A 129 -1.88 -5.95 12.32
C THR A 129 -0.79 -4.99 11.87
N GLN A 130 -0.74 -3.78 12.46
CA GLN A 130 0.31 -2.83 12.14
C GLN A 130 1.72 -3.38 12.43
N VAL A 131 1.87 -4.20 13.48
CA VAL A 131 3.14 -4.83 13.84
C VAL A 131 3.56 -5.85 12.77
N ALA A 132 2.67 -6.74 12.35
CA ALA A 132 2.96 -7.70 11.28
C ALA A 132 3.31 -7.00 9.96
N LYS A 133 2.60 -5.92 9.61
CA LYS A 133 2.92 -5.10 8.43
C LYS A 133 4.32 -4.48 8.50
N THR A 134 4.76 -4.04 9.67
CA THR A 134 6.12 -3.49 9.85
C THR A 134 7.18 -4.54 9.57
N LEU A 135 7.02 -5.78 10.08
CA LEU A 135 7.96 -6.88 9.81
C LEU A 135 7.99 -7.23 8.31
N LEU A 136 6.83 -7.26 7.65
CA LEU A 136 6.71 -7.46 6.20
C LEU A 136 7.49 -6.39 5.43
N LEU A 137 7.26 -5.11 5.76
CA LEU A 137 7.92 -3.99 5.08
C LEU A 137 9.44 -4.02 5.31
N GLU A 138 9.90 -4.35 6.51
CA GLU A 138 11.33 -4.44 6.81
C GLU A 138 12.04 -5.42 5.86
N MET A 139 11.45 -6.60 5.63
CA MET A 139 11.99 -7.58 4.69
C MET A 139 11.99 -7.09 3.24
N ALA A 140 10.91 -6.42 2.81
CA ALA A 140 10.81 -5.87 1.47
C ALA A 140 11.87 -4.77 1.24
N TYR A 141 12.02 -3.83 2.19
CA TYR A 141 13.01 -2.76 2.11
C TYR A 141 14.46 -3.25 2.24
N ARG A 142 14.70 -4.30 3.03
CA ARG A 142 15.98 -5.00 3.06
C ARG A 142 16.34 -5.58 1.70
N CYS A 143 15.33 -6.00 0.92
CA CYS A 143 15.55 -6.55 -0.41
C CYS A 143 15.91 -5.45 -1.41
N ASP A 144 14.96 -4.61 -1.76
CA ASP A 144 15.22 -3.45 -2.60
C ASP A 144 14.20 -2.36 -2.30
N THR A 145 14.70 -1.14 -2.10
CA THR A 145 13.87 -0.01 -1.69
C THR A 145 12.93 0.42 -2.82
N SER A 146 13.37 0.37 -4.08
CA SER A 146 12.53 0.75 -5.22
C SER A 146 11.40 -0.26 -5.45
N PHE A 147 11.71 -1.55 -5.33
CA PHE A 147 10.76 -2.65 -5.37
C PHE A 147 9.73 -2.53 -4.24
N ALA A 148 10.19 -2.36 -3.00
CA ALA A 148 9.31 -2.22 -1.84
C ALA A 148 8.33 -1.05 -1.99
N VAL A 149 8.81 0.09 -2.49
CA VAL A 149 7.97 1.27 -2.73
C VAL A 149 6.96 1.04 -3.84
N ALA A 150 7.36 0.43 -4.96
CA ALA A 150 6.45 0.17 -6.08
C ALA A 150 5.36 -0.85 -5.68
N MET A 151 5.77 -1.98 -5.09
CA MET A 151 4.87 -3.02 -4.57
C MET A 151 3.91 -2.46 -3.52
N GLY A 152 4.43 -1.66 -2.59
CA GLY A 152 3.66 -1.11 -1.49
C GLY A 152 2.83 0.13 -1.83
N SER A 153 2.96 0.71 -3.04
CA SER A 153 2.39 2.03 -3.37
C SER A 153 0.88 2.11 -3.14
N VAL A 154 0.12 1.06 -3.49
CA VAL A 154 -1.33 1.00 -3.28
C VAL A 154 -1.73 1.17 -1.81
N ASN A 155 -0.88 0.77 -0.87
CA ASN A 155 -1.17 0.85 0.56
C ASN A 155 -1.32 2.30 1.06
N LEU A 156 -0.87 3.30 0.30
CA LEU A 156 -1.17 4.71 0.57
C LEU A 156 -2.68 5.01 0.54
N ALA A 157 -3.47 4.23 -0.20
CA ALA A 157 -4.93 4.36 -0.17
C ALA A 157 -5.57 3.82 1.12
N SER A 158 -4.81 3.23 2.05
CA SER A 158 -5.33 2.87 3.38
C SER A 158 -5.88 4.08 4.14
N ILE A 159 -5.43 5.30 3.83
CA ILE A 159 -6.01 6.56 4.34
C ILE A 159 -7.51 6.67 4.04
N LEU A 160 -7.98 6.07 2.95
CA LEU A 160 -9.42 6.07 2.61
C LEU A 160 -10.23 5.27 3.64
N GLN A 161 -9.64 4.24 4.27
CA GLN A 161 -10.31 3.45 5.31
C GLN A 161 -10.69 4.31 6.51
N ASP A 162 -9.90 5.33 6.80
CA ASP A 162 -10.07 6.19 7.97
C ASP A 162 -10.95 7.42 7.65
N PHE A 163 -10.81 8.00 6.46
CA PHE A 163 -11.37 9.32 6.15
C PHE A 163 -12.43 9.35 5.05
N ALA A 164 -12.54 8.30 4.22
CA ALA A 164 -13.57 8.28 3.18
C ALA A 164 -14.95 7.94 3.76
N THR A 165 -16.00 8.24 3.02
CA THR A 165 -17.36 7.76 3.34
C THR A 165 -17.44 6.24 3.12
N GLU A 166 -18.36 5.55 3.80
CA GLU A 166 -18.54 4.10 3.61
C GLU A 166 -18.79 3.72 2.15
N GLU A 167 -19.60 4.50 1.42
CA GLU A 167 -19.82 4.32 -0.01
C GLU A 167 -18.52 4.40 -0.82
N GLN A 168 -17.65 5.37 -0.51
CA GLN A 168 -16.36 5.51 -1.16
C GLN A 168 -15.41 4.37 -0.80
N LYS A 169 -15.36 3.91 0.45
CA LYS A 169 -14.50 2.80 0.87
C LYS A 169 -14.85 1.54 0.09
N GLN A 170 -16.12 1.16 0.09
CA GLN A 170 -16.62 -0.05 -0.57
C GLN A 170 -16.47 0.00 -2.11
N ARG A 171 -16.55 1.20 -2.71
CA ARG A 171 -16.40 1.36 -4.17
C ARG A 171 -14.95 1.48 -4.62
N ILE A 172 -14.12 2.24 -3.89
CA ILE A 172 -12.80 2.67 -4.37
C ILE A 172 -11.72 1.70 -3.94
N ILE A 173 -11.69 1.26 -2.67
CA ILE A 173 -10.57 0.45 -2.16
C ILE A 173 -10.49 -0.90 -2.89
N PRO A 174 -11.59 -1.67 -3.05
CA PRO A 174 -11.53 -2.92 -3.81
C PRO A 174 -11.11 -2.70 -5.26
N LYS A 175 -11.55 -1.61 -5.90
CA LYS A 175 -11.14 -1.26 -7.27
C LYS A 175 -9.63 -1.03 -7.36
N LEU A 176 -9.07 -0.22 -6.46
CA LEU A 176 -7.62 0.07 -6.47
C LEU A 176 -6.79 -1.20 -6.31
N ILE A 177 -7.23 -2.10 -5.42
CA ILE A 177 -6.59 -3.41 -5.25
C ILE A 177 -6.75 -4.22 -6.53
N GLN A 178 -7.98 -4.54 -6.95
CA GLN A 178 -8.24 -5.49 -8.05
C GLN A 178 -7.67 -5.04 -9.41
N GLU A 179 -7.73 -3.75 -9.71
CA GLU A 179 -7.25 -3.18 -10.98
C GLU A 179 -5.77 -2.78 -10.95
N ARG A 180 -5.00 -3.25 -9.94
CA ARG A 180 -3.54 -3.04 -9.80
C ARG A 180 -3.13 -1.56 -9.82
N TYR A 181 -3.93 -0.70 -9.19
CA TYR A 181 -3.56 0.70 -9.11
C TYR A 181 -2.30 0.90 -8.27
N SER A 182 -1.34 1.65 -8.81
CA SER A 182 -0.38 2.35 -7.96
C SER A 182 -1.06 3.55 -7.32
N VAL A 183 -0.69 3.89 -6.08
CA VAL A 183 -1.20 5.10 -5.41
C VAL A 183 -0.03 6.00 -5.03
N THR A 184 -0.18 7.31 -5.21
CA THR A 184 0.86 8.29 -4.88
C THR A 184 0.30 9.48 -4.10
N MET A 185 1.16 10.13 -3.31
CA MET A 185 0.81 11.33 -2.54
C MET A 185 1.16 12.61 -3.31
N GLY A 186 0.15 13.20 -3.95
CA GLY A 186 0.19 14.45 -4.70
C GLY A 186 0.38 15.71 -3.85
N LEU A 187 1.49 15.81 -3.10
CA LEU A 187 1.72 16.90 -2.14
C LEU A 187 2.57 18.02 -2.74
N THR A 188 3.84 17.72 -2.98
CA THR A 188 4.91 18.67 -3.31
C THR A 188 4.73 19.31 -4.69
N GLU A 189 5.07 20.59 -4.76
CA GLU A 189 5.06 21.41 -5.97
C GLU A 189 6.47 21.92 -6.28
N PRO A 190 6.75 22.40 -7.51
CA PRO A 190 8.08 22.92 -7.86
C PRO A 190 8.64 23.97 -6.89
N ASN A 191 7.77 24.79 -6.31
CA ASN A 191 8.13 25.88 -5.39
C ASN A 191 7.88 25.55 -3.91
N PHE A 192 7.23 24.43 -3.59
CA PHE A 192 6.75 24.12 -2.25
C PHE A 192 6.97 22.63 -1.90
N GLY A 193 8.02 22.37 -1.10
CA GLY A 193 8.32 21.07 -0.51
C GLY A 193 7.89 21.00 0.95
N SER A 194 8.76 21.48 1.85
CA SER A 194 8.49 21.46 3.30
C SER A 194 7.33 22.36 3.72
N ASP A 195 7.06 23.45 2.99
CA ASP A 195 5.94 24.36 3.24
C ASP A 195 4.68 23.93 2.46
N LEU A 196 4.08 22.81 2.86
CA LEU A 196 2.87 22.30 2.23
C LEU A 196 1.66 23.23 2.40
N ALA A 197 1.66 24.13 3.39
CA ALA A 197 0.57 25.08 3.58
C ALA A 197 0.51 26.13 2.47
N ALA A 198 1.62 26.35 1.74
CA ALA A 198 1.75 27.35 0.68
C ALA A 198 1.49 26.81 -0.74
N VAL A 199 1.17 25.52 -0.89
CA VAL A 199 0.86 24.91 -2.20
C VAL A 199 -0.21 25.69 -2.98
N GLN A 200 -0.05 25.77 -4.29
CA GLN A 200 -0.82 26.60 -5.20
C GLN A 200 -1.75 25.82 -6.12
N THR A 201 -1.64 24.49 -6.19
CA THR A 201 -2.61 23.64 -6.88
C THR A 201 -4.00 23.93 -6.34
N ARG A 202 -4.96 24.22 -7.23
CA ARG A 202 -6.31 24.66 -6.89
C ARG A 202 -7.32 23.59 -7.23
N ALA A 203 -8.37 23.51 -6.44
CA ALA A 203 -9.56 22.70 -6.71
C ALA A 203 -10.79 23.61 -6.73
N GLU A 204 -11.47 23.67 -7.87
CA GLU A 204 -12.67 24.49 -8.06
C GLU A 204 -13.88 23.59 -8.32
N LEU A 205 -14.97 23.79 -7.57
CA LEU A 205 -16.24 23.10 -7.81
C LEU A 205 -17.06 23.87 -8.83
N LYS A 206 -17.35 23.26 -9.99
CA LYS A 206 -18.25 23.80 -11.02
C LYS A 206 -19.22 22.72 -11.45
N GLU A 207 -20.51 23.04 -11.46
CA GLU A 207 -21.57 22.12 -11.92
C GLU A 207 -21.53 20.73 -11.27
N GLY A 208 -21.15 20.65 -9.98
CA GLY A 208 -21.04 19.39 -9.24
C GLY A 208 -19.77 18.59 -9.51
N GLN A 209 -18.83 19.11 -10.31
CA GLN A 209 -17.53 18.48 -10.60
C GLN A 209 -16.37 19.32 -10.07
N TRP A 210 -15.36 18.63 -9.53
CA TRP A 210 -14.12 19.26 -9.07
C TRP A 210 -13.11 19.32 -10.21
N TYR A 211 -12.59 20.52 -10.46
CA TYR A 211 -11.54 20.79 -11.43
C TYR A 211 -10.25 21.12 -10.69
N ILE A 212 -9.23 20.30 -10.90
CA ILE A 212 -7.94 20.46 -10.23
C ILE A 212 -6.92 20.99 -11.24
N SER A 213 -6.29 22.12 -10.90
CA SER A 213 -5.32 22.82 -11.76
C SER A 213 -4.06 23.12 -10.97
N GLY A 214 -2.93 22.60 -11.43
CA GLY A 214 -1.62 22.82 -10.81
C GLY A 214 -0.57 21.83 -11.31
N THR A 215 0.62 21.91 -10.72
CA THR A 215 1.75 21.04 -11.06
C THR A 215 2.31 20.43 -9.78
N LYS A 216 2.33 19.10 -9.71
CA LYS A 216 3.01 18.35 -8.64
C LYS A 216 4.39 17.89 -9.12
N ARG A 217 5.32 17.71 -8.18
CA ARG A 217 6.70 17.28 -8.44
C ARG A 217 7.12 16.19 -7.45
N PHE A 218 8.05 15.32 -7.88
CA PHE A 218 8.58 14.22 -7.06
C PHE A 218 7.50 13.23 -6.62
N GLN A 219 6.69 12.80 -7.58
CA GLN A 219 5.55 11.93 -7.36
C GLN A 219 5.93 10.48 -7.67
N THR A 220 6.31 9.73 -6.64
CA THR A 220 6.71 8.33 -6.77
C THR A 220 5.53 7.48 -7.24
N MET A 221 5.71 6.63 -8.26
CA MET A 221 4.65 5.77 -8.84
C MET A 221 3.46 6.50 -9.48
N ALA A 222 3.58 7.79 -9.81
CA ALA A 222 2.47 8.58 -10.38
C ALA A 222 2.00 8.14 -11.79
N CYS A 223 2.84 7.41 -12.52
CA CYS A 223 2.57 6.92 -13.87
C CYS A 223 2.15 5.43 -13.90
N GLY A 224 1.94 4.83 -12.73
CA GLY A 224 1.61 3.41 -12.61
C GLY A 224 2.82 2.49 -12.86
N LEU A 225 2.54 1.24 -13.19
CA LEU A 225 3.54 0.19 -13.39
C LEU A 225 3.31 -0.49 -14.74
N ASN A 226 4.15 -0.20 -15.74
CA ASN A 226 4.15 -0.84 -17.06
C ASN A 226 2.77 -0.94 -17.74
N GLY A 227 1.96 0.12 -17.62
CA GLY A 227 0.63 0.20 -18.22
C GLY A 227 -0.52 -0.03 -17.24
N ASP A 228 -0.24 -0.51 -16.02
CA ASP A 228 -1.21 -0.49 -14.94
C ASP A 228 -1.53 0.95 -14.51
N PRO A 229 -2.77 1.21 -14.03
CA PRO A 229 -3.22 2.55 -13.70
C PRO A 229 -2.54 3.09 -12.43
N ALA A 230 -2.64 4.41 -12.25
CA ALA A 230 -2.28 5.07 -11.01
C ALA A 230 -3.37 6.02 -10.53
N ALA A 231 -3.45 6.20 -9.21
CA ALA A 231 -4.29 7.20 -8.58
C ALA A 231 -3.43 8.14 -7.72
N ILE A 232 -3.77 9.42 -7.74
CA ILE A 232 -3.07 10.48 -7.03
C ILE A 232 -3.97 10.96 -5.89
N LEU A 233 -3.51 10.80 -4.65
CA LEU A 233 -4.06 11.50 -3.49
C LEU A 233 -3.54 12.94 -3.51
N CYS A 234 -4.20 13.78 -4.28
CA CYS A 234 -3.80 15.13 -4.61
C CYS A 234 -4.23 16.12 -3.52
N LEU A 235 -3.25 16.82 -2.93
CA LEU A 235 -3.48 17.94 -2.05
C LEU A 235 -3.69 19.21 -2.89
N ALA A 236 -4.89 19.77 -2.82
CA ALA A 236 -5.26 20.97 -3.57
C ALA A 236 -6.00 21.97 -2.69
N ARG A 237 -5.91 23.24 -3.05
CA ARG A 237 -6.52 24.34 -2.33
C ARG A 237 -7.96 24.59 -2.80
N THR A 238 -8.90 24.46 -1.87
CA THR A 238 -10.32 24.82 -2.05
C THR A 238 -10.65 26.17 -1.40
N GLY A 239 -9.87 26.59 -0.40
CA GLY A 239 -10.00 27.89 0.27
C GLY A 239 -9.26 29.04 -0.42
N SER A 240 -9.20 30.20 0.24
CA SER A 240 -8.41 31.34 -0.26
C SER A 240 -6.90 31.05 -0.21
N PRO A 241 -6.06 31.75 -1.01
CA PRO A 241 -4.60 31.65 -0.92
C PRO A 241 -4.03 31.91 0.48
N THR A 242 -4.74 32.67 1.31
CA THR A 242 -4.33 33.02 2.69
C THR A 242 -4.85 32.05 3.75
N SER A 243 -5.63 31.03 3.37
CA SER A 243 -6.23 30.08 4.32
C SER A 243 -5.21 29.06 4.89
N GLY A 244 -3.95 29.11 4.45
CA GLY A 244 -2.91 28.18 4.87
C GLY A 244 -3.34 26.72 4.66
N ALA A 245 -2.97 25.85 5.60
CA ALA A 245 -3.32 24.43 5.58
C ALA A 245 -4.83 24.15 5.71
N LYS A 246 -5.58 25.02 6.41
CA LYS A 246 -7.04 24.85 6.58
C LYS A 246 -7.83 25.05 5.29
N GLY A 247 -7.22 25.69 4.28
CA GLY A 247 -7.81 25.84 2.95
C GLY A 247 -7.48 24.72 1.99
N LEU A 248 -6.82 23.65 2.45
CA LEU A 248 -6.43 22.50 1.63
C LEU A 248 -7.42 21.35 1.79
N SER A 249 -7.56 20.56 0.74
CA SER A 249 -8.39 19.37 0.69
C SER A 249 -7.66 18.29 -0.10
N PHE A 250 -7.94 17.03 0.22
CA PHE A 250 -7.46 15.89 -0.54
C PHE A 250 -8.49 15.47 -1.59
N PHE A 251 -7.99 15.12 -2.77
CA PHE A 251 -8.77 14.60 -3.88
C PHE A 251 -8.11 13.31 -4.38
N LEU A 252 -8.91 12.30 -4.67
CA LEU A 252 -8.42 11.14 -5.41
C LEU A 252 -8.60 11.41 -6.91
N VAL A 253 -7.50 11.39 -7.65
CA VAL A 253 -7.46 11.71 -9.08
C VAL A 253 -6.89 10.52 -9.84
N ASP A 254 -7.63 9.98 -10.80
CA ASP A 254 -7.09 8.97 -11.71
C ASP A 254 -6.01 9.60 -12.60
N SER A 255 -4.85 8.94 -12.67
CA SER A 255 -3.80 9.25 -13.62
C SER A 255 -4.24 8.80 -15.02
N LYS A 256 -4.00 9.65 -16.03
CA LYS A 256 -4.39 9.39 -17.42
C LYS A 256 -3.24 8.80 -18.23
#